data_AF-A0A9D2L7N0-F1
#
_entry.id   AF-A0A9D2L7N0-F1
#
_cell.length_a   1.000
_cell.length_b   1.000
_cell.length_c   1.000
_cell.angle_alpha   90.00
_cell.angle_beta   90.00
_cell.angle_gamma   90.00
#
_symmetry.space_group_name_H-M   'P 1'
#
loop_
_entity.id
_entity.type
_entity.pdbx_description
1 polymer ?
#
loop_
_entity_poly.entity_id
_entity_poly.type
_entity_poly.pdbx_seq_one_letter_code
_entity_poly.pdbx_strand_id
1 'polypeptide(L)'
;MMRGADFLSGSRWMKKLYAVHISQVCSQYGLTQIETDILAFLSNHPGKDTAGDIVRLRMLQKGNVSQAVEALLGKGYLEKSQDEKPWRGRMNMEKDKEFYIQFRKVIAKNKK
;
A
#
# COMPACT_ATOMS: atom_id res chain seq x y z
N MET A 1 13.88 33.94 13.26
CA MET A 1 13.18 32.69 13.66
C MET A 1 12.01 32.49 12.72
N MET A 2 11.91 31.34 12.04
CA MET A 2 10.72 30.99 11.22
C MET A 2 9.49 30.90 12.12
N ARG A 3 8.36 31.52 11.72
CA ARG A 3 7.11 31.42 12.47
C ARG A 3 6.51 30.03 12.27
N GLY A 4 5.86 29.47 13.30
CA GLY A 4 5.18 28.17 13.20
C GLY A 4 4.15 28.11 12.06
N ALA A 5 3.58 29.25 11.67
CA ALA A 5 2.70 29.39 10.51
C ALA A 5 3.40 29.09 9.16
N ASP A 6 4.69 29.41 9.02
CA ASP A 6 5.47 29.16 7.80
C ASP A 6 5.74 27.65 7.64
N PHE A 7 6.03 26.96 8.76
CA PHE A 7 6.21 25.51 8.79
C PHE A 7 4.91 24.76 8.45
N LEU A 8 3.78 25.15 9.05
CA LEU A 8 2.48 24.56 8.74
C LEU A 8 2.08 24.84 7.28
N SER A 9 2.36 26.03 6.76
CA SER A 9 2.12 26.38 5.35
C SER A 9 2.96 25.53 4.40
N GLY A 10 4.25 25.34 4.69
CA GLY A 10 5.12 24.44 3.93
C GLY A 10 4.63 22.99 3.95
N SER A 11 4.19 22.49 5.10
CA SER A 11 3.62 21.13 5.23
C SER A 11 2.36 20.93 4.39
N ARG A 12 1.48 21.94 4.32
CA ARG A 12 0.25 21.91 3.53
C ARG A 12 0.55 21.95 2.03
N TRP A 13 1.56 22.72 1.63
CA TRP A 13 2.01 22.78 0.24
C TRP A 13 2.63 21.44 -0.21
N MET A 14 3.48 20.83 0.62
CA MET A 14 4.04 19.50 0.34
C MET A 14 2.96 18.43 0.16
N LYS A 15 1.94 18.42 1.04
CA LYS A 15 0.79 17.51 0.89
C LYS A 15 0.01 17.73 -0.41
N LYS A 16 -0.19 18.99 -0.81
CA LYS A 16 -0.86 19.31 -2.09
C LYS A 16 -0.03 18.84 -3.29
N LEU A 17 1.28 19.07 -3.28
CA LEU A 17 2.15 18.66 -4.37
C LEU A 17 2.14 17.13 -4.51
N TYR A 18 2.24 16.40 -3.40
CA TYR A 18 2.07 14.95 -3.39
C TYR A 18 0.72 14.50 -3.96
N ALA A 19 -0.38 15.15 -3.55
CA ALA A 19 -1.72 14.83 -4.03
C ALA A 19 -1.88 15.04 -5.54
N VAL A 20 -1.29 16.09 -6.11
CA VAL A 20 -1.32 16.33 -7.56
C VAL A 20 -0.56 15.25 -8.31
N HIS A 21 0.67 14.93 -7.89
CA HIS A 21 1.47 13.90 -8.55
C HIS A 21 0.83 12.51 -8.44
N ILE A 22 0.36 12.14 -7.24
CA ILE A 22 -0.28 10.84 -7.04
C ILE A 22 -1.58 10.75 -7.85
N SER A 23 -2.36 11.84 -7.96
CA SER A 23 -3.58 11.87 -8.76
C SER A 23 -3.34 11.61 -10.24
N GLN A 24 -2.22 12.08 -10.80
CA GLN A 24 -1.85 11.79 -12.19
C GLN A 24 -1.54 10.30 -12.39
N VAL A 25 -0.76 9.70 -11.48
CA VAL A 25 -0.44 8.27 -11.50
C VAL A 25 -1.70 7.42 -11.34
N CYS A 26 -2.55 7.77 -10.37
CA CYS A 26 -3.84 7.15 -10.14
C CYS A 26 -4.70 7.15 -11.42
N SER A 27 -4.80 8.29 -12.10
CA SER A 27 -5.55 8.43 -13.34
C SER A 27 -4.96 7.61 -14.49
N GLN A 28 -3.63 7.55 -14.60
CA GLN A 28 -2.95 6.84 -15.69
C GLN A 28 -3.11 5.32 -15.58
N TYR A 29 -3.08 4.77 -14.37
CA TYR A 29 -3.13 3.33 -14.12
C TYR A 29 -4.50 2.81 -13.64
N GLY A 30 -5.49 3.69 -13.49
CA GLY A 30 -6.81 3.35 -12.94
C GLY A 30 -6.73 2.87 -11.49
N LEU A 31 -5.81 3.47 -10.72
CA LEU A 31 -5.52 3.11 -9.34
C LEU A 31 -6.05 4.17 -8.39
N THR A 32 -6.43 3.77 -7.19
CA THR A 32 -6.70 4.68 -6.08
C THR A 32 -5.38 5.11 -5.42
N GLN A 33 -5.44 6.16 -4.60
CA GLN A 33 -4.28 6.61 -3.84
C GLN A 33 -3.76 5.50 -2.90
N ILE A 34 -4.66 4.75 -2.27
CA ILE A 34 -4.31 3.63 -1.37
C ILE A 34 -3.66 2.49 -2.15
N GLU A 35 -4.20 2.12 -3.31
CA GLU A 35 -3.61 1.10 -4.18
C GLU A 35 -2.19 1.49 -4.62
N THR A 36 -2.00 2.75 -5.00
CA THR A 36 -0.68 3.29 -5.39
C THR A 36 0.28 3.30 -4.20
N ASP A 37 -0.21 3.67 -3.02
CA ASP A 37 0.55 3.66 -1.77
C ASP A 37 1.03 2.25 -1.40
N ILE A 38 0.17 1.24 -1.58
CA ILE A 38 0.50 -0.18 -1.36
C ILE A 38 1.58 -0.64 -2.34
N LEU A 39 1.43 -0.35 -3.63
CA LEU A 39 2.43 -0.73 -4.65
C LEU A 39 3.78 -0.04 -4.41
N ALA A 40 3.77 1.23 -4.02
CA ALA A 40 4.97 1.97 -3.63
C ALA A 40 5.60 1.38 -2.36
N PHE A 41 4.79 0.97 -1.37
CA PHE A 41 5.27 0.34 -0.15
C PHE A 41 6.03 -0.95 -0.43
N LEU A 42 5.41 -1.86 -1.20
CA LEU A 42 5.99 -3.14 -1.58
C LEU A 42 7.27 -2.97 -2.40
N SER A 43 7.33 -1.94 -3.25
CA SER A 43 8.52 -1.64 -4.05
C SER A 43 9.70 -1.13 -3.20
N ASN A 44 9.41 -0.42 -2.10
CA ASN A 44 10.42 0.19 -1.25
C ASN A 44 10.88 -0.73 -0.10
N HIS A 45 10.13 -1.80 0.21
CA HIS A 45 10.40 -2.68 1.34
C HIS A 45 10.36 -4.16 0.93
N PRO A 46 11.36 -4.65 0.19
CA PRO A 46 11.41 -6.05 -0.22
C PRO A 46 11.36 -6.97 1.02
N GLY A 47 10.46 -7.96 1.01
CA GLY A 47 10.28 -8.92 2.10
C GLY A 47 9.27 -8.49 3.17
N LYS A 48 8.65 -7.32 3.05
CA LYS A 48 7.52 -6.85 3.88
C LYS A 48 6.25 -6.84 3.04
N ASP A 49 5.79 -8.05 2.74
CA ASP A 49 4.83 -8.27 1.67
C ASP A 49 3.43 -8.65 2.18
N THR A 50 3.16 -8.40 3.47
CA THR A 50 1.87 -8.74 4.10
C THR A 50 1.00 -7.50 4.31
N ALA A 51 -0.33 -7.67 4.26
CA ALA A 51 -1.26 -6.59 4.61
C ALA A 51 -1.06 -6.11 6.06
N GLY A 52 -0.58 -6.98 6.96
CA GLY A 52 -0.14 -6.62 8.31
C GLY A 52 1.00 -5.62 8.35
N ASP A 53 2.04 -5.83 7.53
CA ASP A 53 3.17 -4.91 7.44
C ASP A 53 2.74 -3.56 6.87
N ILE A 54 1.89 -3.58 5.84
CA ILE A 54 1.33 -2.38 5.20
C ILE A 54 0.57 -1.53 6.21
N VAL A 55 -0.36 -2.12 6.98
CA VAL A 55 -1.13 -1.38 7.98
C VAL A 55 -0.25 -0.78 9.07
N ARG A 56 0.72 -1.56 9.57
CA ARG A 56 1.63 -1.09 10.62
C ARG A 56 2.51 0.08 10.16
N LEU A 57 2.99 0.04 8.92
CA LEU A 57 4.00 0.98 8.43
C LEU A 57 3.43 2.18 7.67
N ARG A 58 2.20 2.11 7.16
CA ARG A 58 1.55 3.23 6.46
C ARG A 58 0.44 3.91 7.26
N MET A 59 0.16 3.47 8.50
CA MET A 59 -0.95 3.97 9.34
C MET A 59 -2.30 3.96 8.60
N LEU A 60 -2.49 3.01 7.69
CA LEU A 60 -3.74 2.84 6.94
C LEU A 60 -4.73 2.00 7.74
N GLN A 61 -6.02 2.30 7.61
CA GLN A 61 -7.05 1.48 8.24
C GLN A 61 -7.10 0.08 7.61
N LYS A 62 -7.29 -0.93 8.46
CA LYS A 62 -7.36 -2.35 8.07
C LYS A 62 -8.35 -2.63 6.93
N GLY A 63 -9.55 -2.05 6.99
CA GLY A 63 -10.58 -2.23 5.95
C GLY A 63 -10.13 -1.70 4.59
N ASN A 64 -9.51 -0.51 4.57
CA ASN A 64 -9.02 0.11 3.34
C ASN A 64 -7.88 -0.69 2.71
N VAL A 65 -7.00 -1.29 3.52
CA VAL A 65 -5.90 -2.12 3.02
C VAL A 65 -6.43 -3.43 2.44
N SER A 66 -7.34 -4.13 3.13
CA SER A 66 -7.93 -5.38 2.59
C SER A 66 -8.64 -5.11 1.26
N GLN A 67 -9.52 -4.11 1.18
CA GLN A 67 -10.23 -3.75 -0.06
C GLN A 67 -9.28 -3.38 -1.20
N ALA A 68 -8.23 -2.59 -0.93
CA ALA A 68 -7.26 -2.20 -1.95
C ALA A 68 -6.39 -3.38 -2.40
N VAL A 69 -6.04 -4.30 -1.50
CA VAL A 69 -5.31 -5.52 -1.83
C VAL A 69 -6.16 -6.43 -2.72
N GLU A 70 -7.43 -6.64 -2.39
CA GLU A 70 -8.36 -7.41 -3.22
C GLU A 70 -8.52 -6.79 -4.61
N ALA A 71 -8.68 -5.48 -4.69
CA ALA A 71 -8.76 -4.77 -5.95
C ALA A 71 -7.47 -4.90 -6.78
N LEU A 72 -6.30 -4.83 -6.14
CA LEU A 72 -5.00 -5.01 -6.81
C LEU A 72 -4.76 -6.44 -7.30
N LEU A 73 -5.25 -7.45 -6.57
CA LEU A 73 -5.25 -8.84 -7.01
C LEU A 73 -6.16 -9.01 -8.23
N GLY A 74 -7.39 -8.47 -8.18
CA GLY A 74 -8.34 -8.51 -9.29
C GLY A 74 -7.85 -7.77 -10.54
N LYS A 75 -7.08 -6.69 -10.37
CA LYS A 75 -6.44 -5.92 -11.45
C LYS A 75 -5.13 -6.57 -11.95
N GLY A 76 -4.62 -7.61 -11.30
CA GLY A 76 -3.40 -8.32 -11.69
C GLY A 76 -2.08 -7.59 -11.37
N TYR A 77 -2.11 -6.61 -10.46
CA TYR A 77 -0.90 -5.91 -9.98
C TYR A 77 -0.23 -6.65 -8.81
N LEU A 78 -0.99 -7.49 -8.11
CA LEU A 78 -0.51 -8.37 -7.05
C LEU A 78 -0.86 -9.82 -7.39
N GLU A 79 -0.08 -10.73 -6.85
CA GLU A 79 -0.35 -12.16 -6.85
C GLU A 79 -0.09 -12.71 -5.44
N LYS A 80 -0.89 -13.70 -5.02
CA LYS A 80 -0.68 -14.37 -3.74
C LYS A 80 0.56 -15.25 -3.87
N SER A 81 1.55 -15.04 -3.00
CA SER A 81 2.68 -15.95 -2.91
C SER A 81 2.26 -17.24 -2.20
N GLN A 82 2.61 -18.39 -2.75
CA GLN A 82 2.42 -19.70 -2.11
C GLN A 82 3.44 -19.97 -0.99
N ASP A 83 4.42 -19.07 -0.79
CA ASP A 83 5.36 -19.14 0.31
C ASP A 83 4.68 -18.78 1.64
N GLU A 84 3.94 -19.74 2.20
CA GLU A 84 3.49 -19.69 3.59
C GLU A 84 4.72 -19.74 4.50
N LYS A 85 5.26 -18.57 4.87
CA LYS A 85 6.20 -18.53 6.00
C LYS A 85 5.46 -19.04 7.23
N PRO A 86 6.03 -20.00 7.98
CA PRO A 86 5.38 -20.53 9.17
C PRO A 86 5.15 -19.40 10.17
N TRP A 87 3.88 -19.15 10.48
CA TRP A 87 3.42 -18.05 11.31
C TRP A 87 3.86 -18.27 12.77
N ARG A 88 4.67 -17.37 13.33
CA ARG A 88 5.13 -17.44 14.73
C ARG A 88 4.20 -16.66 15.65
N GLY A 89 3.12 -17.26 16.10
CA GLY A 89 2.24 -16.67 17.10
C GLY A 89 1.03 -17.54 17.42
N ARG A 90 0.32 -17.25 18.51
CA ARG A 90 -1.02 -17.81 18.78
C ARG A 90 -2.05 -16.68 18.61
N MET A 91 -2.73 -16.61 17.47
CA MET A 91 -3.94 -15.79 17.26
C MET A 91 -4.91 -16.55 16.35
N ASN A 92 -6.19 -16.18 16.44
CA ASN A 92 -7.29 -16.86 15.78
C ASN A 92 -7.15 -16.85 14.25
N MET A 93 -6.67 -17.98 13.73
CA MET A 93 -6.36 -18.21 12.32
C MET A 93 -7.55 -17.92 11.40
N GLU A 94 -8.81 -18.05 11.83
CA GLU A 94 -9.98 -17.92 10.95
C GLU A 94 -10.29 -16.47 10.53
N LYS A 95 -10.02 -15.47 11.39
CA LYS A 95 -10.51 -14.10 11.20
C LYS A 95 -9.50 -13.15 10.55
N ASP A 96 -8.23 -13.53 10.47
CA ASP A 96 -7.13 -12.64 10.06
C ASP A 96 -6.25 -13.22 8.93
N LYS A 97 -6.70 -14.28 8.21
CA LYS A 97 -5.89 -14.96 7.17
C LYS A 97 -5.34 -13.97 6.13
N GLU A 98 -6.16 -13.06 5.65
CA GLU A 98 -5.78 -12.03 4.66
C GLU A 98 -4.61 -11.14 5.09
N PHE A 99 -4.40 -10.98 6.39
CA PHE A 99 -3.35 -10.11 6.92
C PHE A 99 -1.95 -10.69 6.81
N TYR A 100 -1.86 -12.01 6.67
CA TYR A 100 -0.60 -12.75 6.65
C TYR A 100 -0.31 -13.39 5.30
N ILE A 101 -1.24 -13.29 4.35
CA ILE A 101 -0.96 -13.63 2.95
C ILE A 101 0.15 -12.70 2.46
N GLN A 102 1.21 -13.30 1.93
CA GLN A 102 2.27 -12.58 1.25
C GLN A 102 1.82 -12.29 -0.18
N PHE A 103 2.04 -11.07 -0.61
CA PHE A 103 1.74 -10.64 -1.97
C PHE A 103 3.05 -10.41 -2.72
N ARG A 104 3.21 -11.04 -3.87
CA ARG A 104 4.27 -10.67 -4.79
C ARG A 104 3.74 -9.61 -5.73
N LYS A 105 4.51 -8.53 -5.92
CA LYS A 105 4.25 -7.56 -6.99
C LYS A 105 4.39 -8.26 -8.33
N VAL A 106 3.33 -8.23 -9.12
CA VAL A 106 3.36 -8.59 -10.54
C VAL A 106 3.38 -7.28 -11.29
N ILE A 107 4.56 -6.89 -11.78
CA ILE A 107 4.65 -5.77 -12.72
C ILE A 107 4.04 -6.31 -14.02
N ALA A 108 2.73 -6.20 -14.17
CA ALA A 108 2.06 -6.49 -15.43
C ALA A 108 2.79 -5.71 -16.53
N LYS A 109 3.29 -6.47 -17.51
CA LYS A 109 4.17 -6.01 -18.60
C LYS A 109 3.68 -4.69 -19.20
N ASN A 110 4.63 -3.76 -19.37
CA ASN A 110 4.68 -2.72 -20.40
C ASN A 110 3.37 -2.57 -21.21
N LYS A 111 2.46 -1.72 -20.76
CA LYS A 111 1.59 -1.04 -21.70
C LYS A 111 2.28 0.26 -22.07
N LYS A 112 2.72 0.26 -23.33
CA LYS A 112 3.42 1.30 -24.09
C LYS A 112 3.02 2.73 -23.72
#